data_AF-A0A951C348-F1
#
_entry.id   AF-A0A951C348-F1
#
_cell.length_a   1.000
_cell.length_b   1.000
_cell.length_c   1.000
_cell.angle_alpha   90.00
_cell.angle_beta   90.00
_cell.angle_gamma   90.00
#
_symmetry.space_group_name_H-M   'P 1'
#
loop_
_entity.id
_entity.type
_entity.pdbx_description
1 polymer ?
#
loop_
_entity_poly.entity_id
_entity_poly.type
_entity_poly.pdbx_seq_one_letter_code
_entity_poly.pdbx_strand_id
1 'polypeptide(L)' 'LDTFDALSAIVRWVEQDVAPESLTATGRAFPGRSRPLCAYPMHAQYKGQGNPEDAANFECRQ' A
#
# COMPACT_ATOMS: atom_id res chain seq x y z
N LEU A 1 1.02 5.55 -8.92
CA LEU A 1 0.16 4.37 -8.72
C LEU A 1 -1.16 4.89 -8.21
N ASP A 2 -2.21 4.71 -8.98
CA ASP A 2 -3.49 5.40 -8.90
C ASP A 2 -4.67 4.43 -8.70
N THR A 3 -4.42 3.12 -8.67
CA THR A 3 -5.44 2.09 -8.47
C THR A 3 -5.22 1.38 -7.12
N PHE A 4 -6.24 1.38 -6.25
CA PHE A 4 -6.23 0.73 -4.94
C PHE A 4 -7.69 0.54 -4.46
N ASP A 5 -7.93 -0.47 -3.63
CA ASP A 5 -9.28 -0.80 -3.13
C ASP A 5 -9.59 -0.08 -1.80
N ALA A 6 -9.97 1.20 -1.91
CA ALA A 6 -10.38 1.99 -0.77
C ALA A 6 -11.75 1.58 -0.20
N LEU A 7 -12.64 1.03 -1.05
CA LEU A 7 -14.01 0.68 -0.64
C LEU A 7 -14.00 -0.51 0.32
N SER A 8 -13.29 -1.59 -0.02
CA SER A 8 -13.17 -2.72 0.91
C SER A 8 -12.45 -2.33 2.19
N ALA A 9 -11.50 -1.39 2.11
CA ALA A 9 -10.79 -0.89 3.29
C ALA A 9 -11.72 -0.14 4.26
N ILE A 10 -12.55 0.77 3.77
CA ILE A 10 -13.48 1.51 4.63
C ILE A 10 -14.60 0.63 5.17
N VAL A 11 -15.10 -0.34 4.40
CA VAL A 11 -16.08 -1.33 4.87
C VAL A 11 -15.51 -2.13 6.04
N ARG A 12 -14.31 -2.69 5.89
CA ARG A 12 -13.65 -3.44 6.98
C ARG A 12 -13.37 -2.58 8.21
N TRP A 13 -12.97 -1.32 8.01
CA TRP A 13 -12.75 -0.44 9.14
C TRP A 13 -14.05 -0.16 9.89
N VAL A 14 -15.11 0.24 9.19
CA VAL A 14 -16.37 0.64 9.82
C VAL A 14 -17.13 -0.55 10.41
N GLU A 15 -17.19 -1.67 9.69
CA GLU A 15 -18.03 -2.81 10.07
C GLU A 15 -17.32 -3.85 10.92
N GLN A 16 -15.98 -3.90 10.87
CA GLN A 16 -15.18 -4.96 11.53
C GLN A 16 -14.11 -4.40 12.48
N ASP A 17 -14.03 -3.07 12.63
CA ASP A 17 -13.00 -2.39 13.43
C ASP A 17 -11.56 -2.70 12.97
N VAL A 18 -11.39 -3.00 11.67
CA VAL A 18 -10.08 -3.30 11.07
C VAL A 18 -9.59 -2.10 10.25
N ALA A 19 -8.89 -1.17 10.91
CA ALA A 19 -8.23 -0.06 10.25
C ALA A 19 -7.04 -0.56 9.40
N PRO A 20 -6.88 -0.10 8.15
CA PRO A 20 -5.75 -0.51 7.31
C PRO A 20 -4.45 0.19 7.75
N GLU A 21 -3.41 -0.58 8.04
CA GLU A 21 -2.06 -0.04 8.25
C GLU A 21 -1.44 0.50 6.94
N SER A 22 -1.80 -0.12 5.82
CA SER A 22 -1.45 0.33 4.47
C SER A 22 -2.45 -0.16 3.42
N LEU A 23 -2.43 0.46 2.24
CA LEU A 23 -3.19 0.01 1.07
C LEU A 23 -2.25 -0.26 -0.10
N THR A 24 -2.29 -1.46 -0.68
CA THR A 24 -1.47 -1.73 -1.87
C THR A 24 -2.05 -1.00 -3.07
N ALA A 25 -1.24 -0.12 -3.67
CA ALA A 25 -1.56 0.58 -4.90
C ALA A 25 -0.79 0.01 -6.09
N THR A 26 -1.46 -0.02 -7.24
CA THR A 26 -0.89 -0.32 -8.57
C THR A 26 -1.23 0.83 -9.53
N GLY A 27 -0.79 0.78 -10.78
CA GLY A 27 -1.17 1.81 -11.75
C GLY A 27 -0.94 1.37 -13.19
N ARG A 28 -1.87 1.73 -14.07
CA ARG A 28 -1.82 1.34 -15.50
C ARG A 28 -0.60 1.91 -16.22
N ALA A 29 -0.15 3.10 -15.83
CA ALA A 29 1.06 3.73 -16.37
C ALA A 29 2.37 3.02 -15.95
N PHE A 30 2.32 2.16 -14.94
CA PHE A 30 3.46 1.38 -14.45
C PHE A 30 3.08 -0.10 -14.28
N PRO A 31 2.86 -0.84 -15.37
CA PRO A 31 2.49 -2.25 -15.30
C PRO A 31 3.49 -3.06 -14.48
N GLY A 32 2.99 -3.89 -13.57
CA GLY A 32 3.82 -4.71 -12.68
C GLY A 32 4.40 -3.98 -11.47
N ARG A 33 4.27 -2.65 -11.37
CA ARG A 33 4.70 -1.87 -10.20
C ARG A 33 3.59 -1.80 -9.15
N SER A 34 3.96 -2.04 -7.90
CA SER A 34 3.09 -1.86 -6.74
C SER A 34 3.82 -1.17 -5.58
N ARG A 35 3.10 -0.40 -4.77
CA ARG A 35 3.61 0.22 -3.53
C ARG A 35 2.55 0.19 -2.43
N PRO A 36 2.95 0.06 -1.15
CA PRO A 36 2.04 0.37 -0.05
C PRO A 36 1.82 1.89 0.03
N LEU A 37 0.56 2.31 0.06
CA LEU A 37 0.16 3.63 0.53
C LEU A 37 0.16 3.59 2.05
N CYS A 38 1.00 4.42 2.66
CA CYS A 38 1.18 4.47 4.09
C CYS A 38 0.31 5.56 4.72
N ALA A 39 -0.23 5.29 5.91
CA ALA A 39 -0.92 6.30 6.68
C ALA A 39 0.06 7.41 7.07
N TYR A 40 -0.33 8.67 6.85
CA TYR A 40 0.48 9.82 7.24
C TYR A 40 0.77 9.79 8.75
N PRO A 41 2.01 10.12 9.20
CA PRO A 41 3.13 10.68 8.44
C PRO A 41 4.10 9.67 7.82
N MET A 42 3.79 8.37 7.85
CA MET A 42 4.69 7.34 7.34
C MET A 42 4.81 7.38 5.80
N HIS A 43 5.94 6.89 5.31
CA HIS A 43 6.25 6.76 3.88
C HIS A 43 6.70 5.33 3.54
N ALA A 44 6.49 4.92 2.30
CA ALA A 44 6.93 3.61 1.82
C ALA A 44 8.45 3.60 1.63
N GLN A 45 9.15 2.81 2.44
CA GLN A 45 10.60 2.64 2.36
C GLN A 45 10.96 1.24 1.85
N TYR A 46 11.87 1.17 0.87
CA TYR A 46 12.37 -0.09 0.35
C TYR A 46 13.21 -0.82 1.40
N LYS A 47 13.00 -2.12 1.55
CA LYS A 47 13.74 -2.95 2.54
C LYS A 47 15.18 -3.22 2.16
N GLY A 48 15.63 -2.82 0.97
CA GLY A 48 17.00 -3.01 0.48
C GLY A 48 17.23 -4.33 -0.25
N GLN A 49 16.24 -5.23 -0.28
CA GLN A 49 16.32 -6.55 -0.90
C GLN A 49 14.98 -6.96 -1.53
N GLY A 50 15.06 -7.84 -2.53
CA GLY A 50 13.89 -8.30 -3.30
C GLY A 50 13.66 -7.50 -4.58
N ASN A 51 12.53 -7.73 -5.24
CA ASN A 51 12.14 -7.00 -6.45
C ASN A 51 11.65 -5.59 -6.08
N PRO A 52 12.30 -4.51 -6.56
CA PRO A 52 11.85 -3.14 -6.29
C PRO A 52 10.50 -2.82 -6.92
N GLU A 53 9.94 -3.62 -7.82
CA GLU A 53 8.61 -3.39 -8.40
C GLU A 53 7.47 -3.96 -7.53
N ASP A 54 7.80 -4.78 -6.52
CA ASP A 54 6.84 -5.46 -5.66
C ASP A 54 6.67 -4.75 -4.30
N ALA A 55 5.43 -4.40 -3.94
CA ALA A 55 5.05 -3.78 -2.68
C ALA A 55 5.47 -4.61 -1.46
N ALA A 56 5.57 -5.94 -1.59
CA ALA A 56 6.02 -6.81 -0.50
C ALA A 56 7.46 -6.54 -0.06
N ASN A 57 8.26 -5.84 -0.89
CA ASN A 57 9.64 -5.46 -0.57
C ASN A 57 9.77 -4.04 0.01
N PHE A 58 8.64 -3.42 0.38
CA PHE A 58 8.56 -2.13 1.04
C PHE A 58 7.90 -2.28 2.41
N GLU A 59 8.15 -1.32 3.29
CA GLU A 59 7.44 -1.16 4.56
C GLU A 59 7.17 0.31 4.86
N CYS A 60 6.11 0.59 5.60
CA CYS A 60 5.82 1.93 6.05
C CYS A 60 6.74 2.29 7.22
N ARG A 61 7.56 3.33 7.04
CA ARG A 61 8.43 3.89 8.08
C ARG A 61 8.15 5.38 8.24
N GLN A 62 8.46 5.93 9.41
CA GLN A 62 8.36 7.37 9.65
C GLN A 62 9.45 8.12 8.89
#